data_AF-A0A060HN14-F1
#
_entry.id   AF-A0A060HN14-F1
#
_cell.length_a   1.000
_cell.length_b   1.000
_cell.length_c   1.000
_cell.angle_alpha   90.00
_cell.angle_beta   90.00
_cell.angle_gamma   90.00
#
_symmetry.space_group_name_H-M   'P 1'
#
loop_
_entity.id
_entity.type
_entity.pdbx_description
1 polymer ?
#
loop_
_entity_poly.entity_id
_entity_poly.type
_entity_poly.pdbx_seq_one_letter_code
_entity_poly.pdbx_strand_id
1 'polypeptide(L)'
;MIEERNNQFSGWAEKEFNRDYLKRSERGGELVGVAAVGLIALFFYMHQAWSTGFFTSRFGPTEAFFFYGSIMAGIVGPLFRSATGRRNLSRLPEMIASVLWMVGAVWLLIVFPFNFAHLGDVVPTVLRFLLAWITNDIARVLFTLGALGGVVFTIVNASLYWKVDRLLRQHDEAH
;
A
#
# COMPACT_ATOMS: atom_id res chain seq x y z
N MET A 1 -14.50 12.64 27.13
CA MET A 1 -14.32 12.34 25.68
C MET A 1 -12.85 12.37 25.22
N ILE A 2 -12.00 13.31 25.65
CA ILE A 2 -10.54 13.29 25.31
C ILE A 2 -9.79 12.21 26.09
N GLU A 3 -10.08 12.08 27.38
CA GLU A 3 -9.44 11.12 28.30
C GLU A 3 -9.73 9.65 27.94
N GLU A 4 -10.97 9.36 27.55
CA GLU A 4 -11.43 8.04 27.11
C GLU A 4 -10.75 7.61 25.79
N ARG A 5 -10.54 8.55 24.85
CA ARG A 5 -9.79 8.32 23.61
C ARG A 5 -8.31 8.02 23.88
N ASN A 6 -7.72 8.70 24.86
CA ASN A 6 -6.33 8.46 25.25
C ASN A 6 -6.14 7.06 25.85
N ASN A 7 -7.07 6.60 26.69
CA ASN A 7 -7.04 5.25 27.27
C ASN A 7 -7.25 4.14 26.23
N GLN A 8 -8.12 4.36 25.24
CA GLN A 8 -8.29 3.39 24.16
C GLN A 8 -7.03 3.27 23.28
N PHE A 9 -6.39 4.40 22.96
CA PHE A 9 -5.21 4.41 22.11
C PHE A 9 -3.96 3.88 22.80
N SER A 10 -3.80 4.10 24.11
CA SER A 10 -2.71 3.47 24.89
C SER A 10 -2.86 1.95 24.94
N GLY A 11 -4.08 1.45 25.20
CA GLY A 11 -4.35 0.02 25.17
C GLY A 11 -4.13 -0.60 23.79
N TRP A 12 -4.34 0.15 22.70
CA TRP A 12 -3.96 -0.31 21.36
C TRP A 12 -2.43 -0.38 21.18
N ALA A 13 -1.71 0.67 21.56
CA ALA A 13 -0.25 0.70 21.44
C ALA A 13 0.41 -0.43 22.25
N GLU A 14 -0.10 -0.75 23.43
CA GLU A 14 0.38 -1.86 24.26
C GLU A 14 0.13 -3.23 23.61
N LYS A 15 -1.04 -3.43 22.98
CA LYS A 15 -1.31 -4.64 22.19
C LYS A 15 -0.36 -4.78 21.01
N GLU A 16 -0.05 -3.68 20.33
CA GLU A 16 0.91 -3.67 19.21
C GLU A 16 2.35 -3.92 19.69
N PHE A 17 2.73 -3.37 20.83
CA PHE A 17 4.03 -3.64 21.49
C PHE A 17 4.21 -5.13 21.77
N ASN A 18 3.22 -5.77 22.39
CA ASN A 18 3.26 -7.21 22.69
C ASN A 18 3.27 -8.10 21.44
N ARG A 19 2.90 -7.54 20.28
CA ARG A 19 2.89 -8.20 18.98
C ARG A 19 3.98 -7.67 18.05
N ASP A 20 4.96 -6.92 18.54
CA ASP A 20 5.99 -6.33 17.66
C ASP A 20 6.73 -7.41 16.86
N TYR A 21 7.03 -8.54 17.52
CA TYR A 21 7.67 -9.68 16.87
C TYR A 21 6.66 -10.56 16.12
N LEU A 22 6.97 -10.82 14.85
CA LEU A 22 6.22 -11.69 13.96
C LEU A 22 6.57 -13.15 14.20
N LYS A 23 5.54 -14.00 14.27
CA LYS A 23 5.69 -15.45 14.22
C LYS A 23 6.14 -15.88 12.82
N ARG A 24 6.79 -17.05 12.71
CA ARG A 24 7.26 -17.58 11.41
C ARG A 24 6.14 -17.70 10.36
N SER A 25 4.94 -18.11 10.77
CA SER A 25 3.78 -18.19 9.89
C SER A 25 3.33 -16.81 9.38
N GLU A 26 3.39 -15.79 10.24
CA GLU A 26 3.04 -14.41 9.87
C GLU A 26 4.06 -13.84 8.87
N ARG A 27 5.36 -14.14 9.02
CA ARG A 27 6.40 -13.78 8.03
C ARG A 27 6.14 -14.42 6.67
N GLY A 28 5.66 -15.67 6.65
CA GLY A 28 5.22 -16.34 5.42
C GLY A 28 4.04 -15.60 4.75
N GLY A 29 3.09 -15.12 5.55
CA GLY A 29 1.98 -14.30 5.06
C GLY A 29 2.43 -12.99 4.39
N GLU A 30 3.45 -12.32 4.93
CA GLU A 30 4.03 -11.11 4.30
C GLU A 30 4.58 -11.43 2.90
N LEU A 31 5.27 -12.56 2.73
CA LEU A 31 5.82 -12.97 1.43
C LEU A 31 4.73 -13.30 0.40
N VAL A 32 3.61 -13.89 0.85
CA VAL A 32 2.44 -14.06 -0.02
C VAL A 32 1.88 -12.71 -0.46
N GLY A 33 1.84 -11.73 0.45
CA GLY A 33 1.47 -10.35 0.11
C GLY A 33 2.40 -9.74 -0.94
N VAL A 34 3.72 -9.91 -0.78
CA VAL A 34 4.72 -9.46 -1.77
C VAL A 34 4.47 -10.11 -3.14
N ALA A 35 4.25 -11.42 -3.18
CA ALA A 35 3.96 -12.14 -4.42
C ALA A 35 2.68 -11.61 -5.08
N ALA A 36 1.62 -11.34 -4.30
CA ALA A 36 0.38 -10.78 -4.82
C ALA A 36 0.59 -9.38 -5.44
N VAL A 37 1.34 -8.49 -4.78
CA VAL A 37 1.68 -7.17 -5.33
C VAL A 37 2.54 -7.31 -6.60
N GLY A 38 3.46 -8.27 -6.63
CA GLY A 38 4.23 -8.60 -7.82
C GLY A 38 3.35 -9.04 -9.00
N LEU A 39 2.32 -9.86 -8.75
CA LEU A 39 1.35 -10.26 -9.78
C LEU A 39 0.53 -9.07 -10.29
N ILE A 40 0.14 -8.15 -9.42
CA ILE A 40 -0.54 -6.90 -9.82
C ILE A 40 0.38 -6.06 -10.70
N ALA A 41 1.65 -5.89 -10.31
CA ALA A 41 2.63 -5.16 -11.12
C ALA A 41 2.84 -5.81 -12.49
N LEU A 42 2.96 -7.14 -12.52
CA LEU A 42 3.09 -7.91 -13.75
C LEU A 42 1.86 -7.73 -14.64
N PHE A 43 0.65 -7.83 -14.08
CA PHE A 43 -0.59 -7.63 -14.83
C PHE A 43 -0.62 -6.29 -15.57
N PHE A 44 -0.25 -5.20 -14.89
CA PHE A 44 -0.14 -3.91 -15.54
C PHE A 44 1.03 -3.82 -16.51
N TYR A 45 2.19 -4.41 -16.19
CA TYR A 45 3.30 -4.48 -17.13
C TYR A 45 2.90 -5.16 -18.45
N MET A 46 2.08 -6.21 -18.41
CA MET A 46 1.56 -6.88 -19.61
C MET A 46 0.69 -5.94 -20.46
N HIS A 47 -0.14 -5.09 -19.84
CA HIS A 47 -0.91 -4.08 -20.58
C HIS A 47 -0.01 -3.14 -21.38
N GLN A 48 1.14 -2.77 -20.81
CA GLN A 48 2.13 -1.90 -21.45
C GLN A 48 2.92 -2.63 -22.53
N ALA A 49 3.40 -3.85 -22.24
CA ALA A 49 4.17 -4.68 -23.18
C ALA A 49 3.36 -5.04 -24.43
N TRP A 50 2.06 -5.31 -24.26
CA TRP A 50 1.16 -5.67 -25.36
C TRP A 50 0.44 -4.48 -26.00
N SER A 51 0.67 -3.26 -25.52
CA SER A 51 0.03 -2.05 -26.05
C SER A 51 -1.49 -2.18 -26.17
N THR A 52 -2.11 -2.78 -25.17
CA THR A 52 -3.57 -3.08 -25.15
C THR A 52 -4.47 -1.85 -25.28
N GLY A 53 -3.92 -0.64 -25.10
CA GLY A 53 -4.69 0.61 -25.03
C GLY A 53 -5.06 1.03 -23.61
N PHE A 54 -4.76 0.22 -22.59
CA PHE A 54 -4.98 0.58 -21.18
C PHE A 54 -4.16 1.81 -20.77
N PHE A 55 -2.87 1.84 -21.10
CA PHE A 55 -2.06 3.05 -20.95
C PHE A 55 -2.20 3.90 -22.20
N THR A 56 -2.69 5.12 -22.02
CA THR A 56 -2.88 6.09 -23.11
C THR A 56 -1.54 6.73 -23.51
N SER A 57 -1.54 7.52 -24.59
CA SER A 57 -0.36 8.30 -25.01
C SER A 57 0.14 9.31 -23.97
N ARG A 58 -0.66 9.61 -22.93
CA ARG A 58 -0.26 10.46 -21.79
C ARG A 58 0.56 9.71 -20.74
N PHE A 59 0.66 8.38 -20.83
CA PHE A 59 1.45 7.58 -19.90
C PHE A 59 2.94 7.64 -20.26
N GLY A 60 3.61 8.69 -19.77
CA GLY A 60 5.04 8.89 -19.97
C GLY A 60 5.90 8.32 -18.83
N PRO A 61 7.20 8.66 -18.82
CA PRO A 61 8.13 8.21 -17.77
C PRO A 61 7.72 8.66 -16.37
N THR A 62 7.16 9.86 -16.22
CA THR A 62 6.69 10.40 -14.94
C THR A 62 5.49 9.60 -14.41
N GLU A 63 4.51 9.32 -15.27
CA GLU A 63 3.34 8.52 -14.92
C GLU A 63 3.75 7.09 -14.58
N ALA A 64 4.69 6.52 -15.33
CA ALA A 64 5.26 5.20 -15.04
C ALA A 64 5.98 5.17 -13.68
N PHE A 65 6.78 6.19 -13.36
CA PHE A 65 7.43 6.31 -12.06
C PHE A 65 6.40 6.36 -10.93
N PHE A 66 5.38 7.21 -11.02
CA PHE A 66 4.36 7.29 -9.98
C PHE A 66 3.52 6.02 -9.89
N PHE A 67 3.17 5.39 -11.00
CA PHE A 67 2.36 4.19 -11.02
C PHE A 67 3.13 2.97 -10.51
N TYR A 68 4.20 2.57 -11.19
CA TYR A 68 4.98 1.40 -10.80
C TYR A 68 5.77 1.64 -9.51
N GLY A 69 6.31 2.85 -9.32
CA GLY A 69 7.02 3.20 -8.10
C GLY A 69 6.12 3.07 -6.87
N SER A 70 4.86 3.49 -6.94
CA SER A 70 3.93 3.33 -5.81
C SER A 70 3.55 1.87 -5.57
N ILE A 71 3.35 1.06 -6.63
CA ILE A 71 3.09 -0.38 -6.48
C ILE A 71 4.29 -1.07 -5.83
N MET A 72 5.52 -0.78 -6.30
CA MET A 72 6.75 -1.34 -5.75
C MET A 72 7.03 -0.87 -4.32
N ALA A 73 6.71 0.38 -3.99
CA ALA A 73 6.85 0.89 -2.63
C ALA A 73 5.96 0.12 -1.63
N GLY A 74 4.78 -0.35 -2.08
CA GLY A 74 3.90 -1.21 -1.27
C GLY A 74 4.53 -2.55 -0.84
N ILE A 75 5.59 -3.01 -1.53
CA ILE A 75 6.31 -4.24 -1.20
C ILE A 75 7.32 -4.01 -0.04
N VAL A 76 7.80 -2.78 0.13
CA VAL A 76 8.92 -2.47 1.04
C VAL A 76 8.58 -2.83 2.49
N GLY A 77 7.39 -2.46 2.97
CA GLY A 77 6.93 -2.77 4.34
C GLY A 77 6.91 -4.26 4.65
N PRO A 78 6.16 -5.07 3.86
CA PRO A 78 6.13 -6.52 4.00
C PRO A 78 7.51 -7.19 3.92
N LEU A 79 8.38 -6.74 2.99
CA LEU A 79 9.76 -7.24 2.94
C LEU A 79 10.54 -6.89 4.20
N PHE A 80 10.40 -5.67 4.70
CA PHE A 80 11.07 -5.23 5.92
C PHE A 80 10.61 -6.03 7.14
N ARG A 81 9.30 -6.27 7.27
CA ARG A 81 8.70 -7.15 8.30
C ARG A 81 9.18 -8.58 8.16
N SER A 82 9.19 -9.10 6.94
CA SER A 82 9.65 -10.46 6.68
C SER A 82 11.14 -10.62 6.98
N ALA A 83 11.97 -9.62 6.70
CA ALA A 83 13.41 -9.67 6.98
C ALA A 83 13.74 -9.51 8.47
N THR A 84 13.19 -8.47 9.10
CA THR A 84 13.52 -8.10 10.50
C THR A 84 12.70 -8.85 11.54
N GLY A 85 11.52 -9.36 11.16
CA GLY A 85 10.55 -9.94 12.09
C GLY A 85 9.88 -8.89 12.98
N ARG A 86 10.11 -7.59 12.80
CA ARG A 86 9.56 -6.52 13.66
C ARG A 86 8.53 -5.68 12.92
N ARG A 87 7.34 -5.53 13.51
CA ARG A 87 6.26 -4.72 12.95
C ARG A 87 6.55 -3.23 13.07
N ASN A 88 7.04 -2.75 14.20
CA ASN A 88 7.21 -1.33 14.44
C ASN A 88 8.25 -0.70 13.51
N LEU A 89 9.37 -1.39 13.28
CA LEU A 89 10.42 -0.88 12.37
C LEU A 89 9.96 -0.76 10.91
N SER A 90 8.98 -1.58 10.48
CA SER A 90 8.42 -1.50 9.14
C SER A 90 7.50 -0.30 8.91
N ARG A 91 7.03 0.36 9.98
CA ARG A 91 6.09 1.50 9.85
C ARG A 91 6.72 2.69 9.15
N LEU A 92 8.02 2.93 9.36
CA LEU A 92 8.73 4.03 8.72
C LEU A 92 8.78 3.88 7.18
N PRO A 93 9.26 2.76 6.61
CA PRO A 93 9.20 2.58 5.16
C PRO A 93 7.76 2.54 4.63
N GLU A 94 6.78 2.02 5.38
CA GLU A 94 5.37 2.06 4.99
C GLU A 94 4.79 3.48 4.93
N MET A 95 5.20 4.36 5.84
CA MET A 95 4.84 5.77 5.77
C MET A 95 5.41 6.45 4.52
N ILE A 96 6.68 6.18 4.18
CA ILE A 96 7.30 6.71 2.96
C ILE A 96 6.57 6.19 1.72
N ALA A 97 6.26 4.89 1.68
CA ALA A 97 5.49 4.29 0.59
C ALA A 97 4.09 4.90 0.46
N SER A 98 3.43 5.17 1.59
CA SER A 98 2.12 5.83 1.64
C SER A 98 2.18 7.26 1.11
N VAL A 99 3.24 8.02 1.44
CA VAL A 99 3.46 9.37 0.87
C VAL A 99 3.66 9.30 -0.64
N LEU A 100 4.47 8.37 -1.14
CA LEU A 100 4.65 8.17 -2.58
C LEU A 100 3.32 7.81 -3.25
N TRP A 101 2.55 6.90 -2.66
CA TRP A 101 1.23 6.51 -3.15
C TRP A 101 0.27 7.69 -3.20
N MET A 102 0.22 8.54 -2.17
CA MET A 102 -0.64 9.72 -2.15
C MET A 102 -0.27 10.71 -3.26
N VAL A 103 1.02 11.06 -3.37
CA VAL A 103 1.50 12.00 -4.40
C VAL A 103 1.26 11.42 -5.79
N GLY A 104 1.59 10.15 -5.99
CA GLY A 104 1.38 9.44 -7.25
C GLY A 104 -0.10 9.33 -7.62
N ALA A 105 -0.97 8.99 -6.67
CA ALA A 105 -2.41 8.91 -6.90
C ALA A 105 -3.00 10.26 -7.29
N VAL A 106 -2.61 11.35 -6.62
CA VAL A 106 -3.04 12.72 -6.98
C VAL A 106 -2.55 13.09 -8.38
N TRP A 107 -1.27 12.84 -8.70
CA TRP A 107 -0.74 13.11 -10.03
C TRP A 107 -1.48 12.33 -11.13
N LEU A 108 -1.68 11.02 -10.90
CA LEU A 108 -2.37 10.14 -11.83
C LEU A 108 -3.87 10.45 -11.92
N LEU A 109 -4.49 11.05 -10.91
CA LEU A 109 -5.86 11.57 -11.01
C LEU A 109 -5.95 12.81 -11.91
N ILE A 110 -4.95 13.69 -11.84
CA ILE A 110 -4.89 14.91 -12.65
C ILE A 110 -4.64 14.58 -14.13
N VAL A 111 -3.63 13.75 -14.41
CA VAL A 111 -3.28 13.39 -15.80
C VAL A 111 -4.25 12.34 -16.36
N PHE A 112 -4.68 11.42 -15.50
CA PHE A 112 -5.51 10.25 -15.78
C PHE A 112 -5.13 9.53 -17.08
N PRO A 113 -3.92 8.92 -17.13
CA PRO A 113 -3.38 8.33 -18.35
C PRO A 113 -3.92 6.92 -18.64
N PHE A 114 -5.09 6.55 -18.11
CA PHE A 114 -5.64 5.19 -18.17
C PHE A 114 -6.92 5.13 -19.00
N ASN A 115 -7.13 3.99 -19.68
CA ASN A 115 -8.38 3.63 -20.34
C ASN A 115 -8.84 2.24 -19.86
N PHE A 116 -9.74 2.23 -18.89
CA PHE A 116 -10.23 1.03 -18.23
C PHE A 116 -11.11 0.14 -19.12
N ALA A 117 -11.54 0.62 -20.30
CA ALA A 117 -12.17 -0.24 -21.31
C ALA A 117 -11.27 -1.42 -21.72
N HIS A 118 -9.94 -1.24 -21.65
CA HIS A 118 -8.95 -2.25 -22.00
C HIS A 118 -8.44 -3.06 -20.81
N LEU A 119 -8.93 -2.83 -19.58
CA LEU A 119 -8.42 -3.52 -18.39
C LEU A 119 -8.54 -5.05 -18.50
N GLY A 120 -9.58 -5.55 -19.16
CA GLY A 120 -9.78 -6.99 -19.36
C GLY A 120 -8.89 -7.62 -20.43
N ASP A 121 -8.15 -6.86 -21.23
CA ASP A 121 -7.55 -7.40 -22.45
C ASP A 121 -6.37 -8.34 -22.20
N VAL A 122 -5.75 -8.28 -21.02
CA VAL A 122 -4.65 -9.19 -20.62
C VAL A 122 -5.17 -10.55 -20.13
N VAL A 123 -6.44 -10.65 -19.72
CA VAL A 123 -7.03 -11.89 -19.20
C VAL A 123 -7.79 -12.67 -20.28
N PRO A 124 -7.91 -14.01 -20.14
CA PRO A 124 -8.75 -14.82 -21.01
C PRO A 124 -10.19 -14.30 -21.07
N THR A 125 -10.84 -14.42 -22.23
CA THR A 125 -12.19 -13.90 -22.48
C THR A 125 -13.21 -14.29 -21.41
N VAL A 126 -13.13 -15.52 -20.90
CA VAL A 126 -14.00 -16.06 -19.85
C VAL A 126 -13.87 -15.29 -18.53
N LEU A 127 -12.74 -14.65 -18.25
CA LEU A 127 -12.49 -13.91 -17.00
C LEU A 127 -12.71 -12.40 -17.14
N ARG A 128 -12.93 -11.87 -18.35
CA ARG A 128 -13.06 -10.43 -18.59
C ARG A 128 -14.22 -9.80 -17.84
N PHE A 129 -15.30 -10.54 -17.60
CA PHE A 129 -16.46 -10.04 -16.86
C PHE A 129 -16.12 -9.60 -15.43
N LEU A 130 -15.08 -10.18 -14.82
CA LEU A 130 -14.62 -9.81 -13.47
C LEU A 130 -14.06 -8.38 -13.41
N LEU A 131 -13.59 -7.86 -14.54
CA LEU A 131 -12.95 -6.54 -14.66
C LEU A 131 -13.82 -5.54 -15.43
N ALA A 132 -14.80 -6.00 -16.21
CA ALA A 132 -15.63 -5.17 -17.08
C ALA A 132 -16.47 -4.11 -16.35
N TRP A 133 -16.77 -4.31 -15.08
CA TRP A 133 -17.51 -3.34 -14.27
C TRP A 133 -16.66 -2.13 -13.85
N ILE A 134 -15.32 -2.21 -13.96
CA ILE A 134 -14.41 -1.13 -13.58
C ILE A 134 -14.31 -0.16 -14.75
N THR A 135 -15.07 0.93 -14.68
CA THR A 135 -15.02 2.02 -15.66
C THR A 135 -13.98 3.08 -15.27
N ASN A 136 -13.69 4.03 -16.18
CA ASN A 136 -12.81 5.16 -15.89
C ASN A 136 -13.29 5.97 -14.68
N ASP A 137 -14.59 6.18 -14.52
CA ASP A 137 -15.14 6.95 -13.40
C ASP A 137 -15.03 6.18 -12.09
N ILE A 138 -15.31 4.88 -12.10
CA ILE A 138 -15.10 4.02 -10.93
C ILE A 138 -13.62 4.02 -10.55
N ALA A 139 -12.72 3.90 -11.51
CA ALA A 139 -11.29 3.96 -11.25
C ALA A 139 -10.89 5.30 -10.60
N ARG A 140 -11.37 6.45 -11.10
CA ARG A 140 -11.11 7.76 -10.48
C ARG A 140 -11.57 7.81 -9.04
N VAL A 141 -12.76 7.28 -8.76
CA VAL A 141 -13.27 7.18 -7.38
C VAL A 141 -12.34 6.30 -6.53
N LEU A 142 -11.93 5.14 -7.03
CA LEU A 142 -11.00 4.24 -6.32
C LEU A 142 -9.64 4.91 -6.05
N PHE A 143 -9.07 5.62 -7.02
CA PHE A 143 -7.82 6.37 -6.82
C PHE A 143 -7.99 7.48 -5.79
N THR A 144 -9.13 8.17 -5.78
CA THR A 144 -9.43 9.22 -4.79
C THR A 144 -9.56 8.63 -3.38
N LEU A 145 -10.29 7.53 -3.24
CA LEU A 145 -10.39 6.79 -1.97
C LEU A 145 -9.03 6.24 -1.54
N GLY A 146 -8.22 5.76 -2.48
CA GLY A 146 -6.86 5.31 -2.22
C GLY A 146 -5.96 6.43 -1.71
N ALA A 147 -6.05 7.62 -2.28
CA ALA A 147 -5.29 8.80 -1.82
C ALA A 147 -5.71 9.21 -0.40
N LEU A 148 -7.02 9.28 -0.13
CA LEU A 148 -7.55 9.59 1.21
C LEU A 148 -7.19 8.51 2.24
N GLY A 149 -7.27 7.25 1.84
CA GLY A 149 -6.83 6.11 2.66
C GLY A 149 -5.36 6.21 3.04
N GLY A 150 -4.50 6.63 2.10
CA GLY A 150 -3.09 6.90 2.35
C GLY A 150 -2.87 7.96 3.45
N VAL A 151 -3.68 9.03 3.47
CA VAL A 151 -3.57 10.07 4.51
C VAL A 151 -3.85 9.46 5.89
N VAL A 152 -4.98 8.76 6.02
CA VAL A 152 -5.39 8.12 7.29
C VAL A 152 -4.34 7.09 7.73
N PHE A 153 -3.90 6.24 6.81
CA PHE A 153 -2.89 5.21 7.06
C PHE A 153 -1.58 5.81 7.55
N THR A 154 -1.12 6.90 6.94
CA THR A 154 0.11 7.61 7.35
C THR A 154 0.00 8.15 8.77
N ILE A 155 -1.12 8.80 9.11
CA ILE A 155 -1.35 9.37 10.45
C ILE A 155 -1.37 8.26 11.52
N VAL A 156 -2.07 7.16 11.23
CA VAL A 156 -2.16 6.01 12.14
C VAL A 156 -0.78 5.39 12.36
N ASN A 157 -0.05 5.09 11.28
CA ASN A 157 1.27 4.48 11.39
C ASN A 157 2.29 5.38 12.07
N ALA A 158 2.26 6.69 11.80
CA ALA A 158 3.09 7.65 12.52
C ALA A 158 2.80 7.60 14.02
N SER A 159 1.52 7.71 14.39
CA SER A 159 1.09 7.73 15.80
C SER A 159 1.49 6.45 16.54
N LEU A 160 1.30 5.29 15.90
CA LEU A 160 1.65 4.01 16.49
C LEU A 160 3.16 3.80 16.55
N TYR A 161 3.91 4.24 15.54
CA TYR A 161 5.38 4.15 15.52
C TYR A 161 5.99 4.81 16.76
N TRP A 162 5.64 6.07 17.01
CA TRP A 162 6.16 6.84 18.14
C TRP A 162 5.78 6.23 19.49
N LYS A 163 4.52 5.77 19.64
CA LYS A 163 4.06 5.22 20.92
C LYS A 163 4.68 3.86 21.23
N VAL A 164 4.77 2.97 20.24
CA VAL A 164 5.40 1.65 20.44
C VAL A 164 6.91 1.80 20.64
N ASP A 165 7.57 2.70 19.92
CA ASP A 165 9.00 2.99 20.13
C ASP A 165 9.28 3.47 21.56
N ARG A 166 8.43 4.36 22.10
CA ARG A 166 8.53 4.80 23.48
C ARG A 166 8.40 3.65 24.49
N LEU A 167 7.44 2.74 24.27
CA LEU A 167 7.25 1.58 25.14
C LEU A 167 8.43 0.61 25.08
N LEU A 168 9.00 0.39 23.89
CA LEU A 168 10.20 -0.43 23.70
C LEU A 168 11.40 0.12 24.49
N ARG A 169 11.67 1.42 24.38
CA ARG A 169 12.76 2.06 25.15
C ARG A 169 12.57 1.94 26.65
N GLN A 170 11.35 2.16 27.15
CA GLN A 170 11.04 2.04 28.58
C GLN A 170 11.24 0.61 29.10
N HIS A 171 10.90 -0.40 28.30
CA HIS A 171 11.14 -1.80 28.65
C HIS A 171 12.64 -2.13 28.68
N ASP A 172 13.41 -1.64 27.70
CA ASP A 172 14.85 -1.86 27.61
C ASP A 172 15.63 -1.14 28.73
N GLU A 173 15.13 -0.01 29.25
CA GLU A 173 15.73 0.69 30.40
C GLU A 173 15.44 0.01 31.75
N ALA A 174 14.40 -0.83 31.82
CA ALA A 174 13.97 -1.50 33.05
C ALA A 174 14.65 -2.87 33.27
N HIS A 175 15.39 -3.38 32.28
CA HIS A 175 16.03 -4.70 32.26
C HIS A 175 17.51 -4.60 31.94
#